data_AF-A0AAJ5ZJA7-F1
#
_entry.id   AF-A0AAJ5ZJA7-F1
#
_cell.length_a   1.000
_cell.length_b   1.000
_cell.length_c   1.000
_cell.angle_alpha   90.00
_cell.angle_beta   90.00
_cell.angle_gamma   90.00
#
_symmetry.space_group_name_H-M   'P 1'
#
loop_
_entity.id
_entity.type
_entity.pdbx_description
1 polymer ?
#
loop_
_entity_poly.entity_id
_entity_poly.type
_entity_poly.pdbx_seq_one_letter_code
_entity_poly.pdbx_strand_id
1 'polypeptide(L)'
;MASSDSPRAIADISAGTILATVTIAVPPERVFRAITADDQIPLWWGADDKYRTTKHTADVRPGGAWRSEGKGADGQDFHVGGEYIEVEPPHRLVMTWIAPWDGDNVTTVTYTLEPVENGTRLTLRHDGFGPRHESCRDHGSGWERVLGWLGDFLSKETGAQPPSFFHCRMIPPRPDFAFTMTEEERALMNAHADYLRGQLRAGTMMLAGPVADPAGPWGLLILRVGSEAEARAVTDGDPTVRSGRGFRYEILPMMSTIM
;
A
#
# COMPACT_ATOMS: atom_id res chain seq x y z
N MET A 1 -8.88 5.00 -5.77
CA MET A 1 -8.04 4.00 -5.08
C MET A 1 -6.90 4.73 -4.41
N ALA A 2 -6.83 4.65 -3.09
CA ALA A 2 -5.74 5.27 -2.32
C ALA A 2 -4.46 4.46 -2.56
N SER A 3 -3.45 5.08 -3.16
CA SER A 3 -2.10 4.53 -3.18
C SER A 3 -1.42 5.00 -1.90
N SER A 4 -0.77 4.10 -1.17
CA SER A 4 0.26 4.53 -0.24
C SER A 4 1.35 5.25 -1.03
N ASP A 5 1.75 6.43 -0.58
CA ASP A 5 2.96 7.05 -1.11
C ASP A 5 4.19 6.32 -0.59
N SER A 6 5.26 6.26 -1.37
CA SER A 6 6.53 5.72 -0.87
C SER A 6 7.00 6.53 0.35
N PRO A 7 7.45 5.87 1.42
CA PRO A 7 8.03 6.56 2.57
C PRO A 7 9.23 7.39 2.12
N ARG A 8 9.44 8.52 2.79
CA ARG A 8 10.62 9.38 2.59
C ARG A 8 11.20 9.75 3.94
N ALA A 9 12.52 9.71 4.06
CA ALA A 9 13.23 10.24 5.23
C ALA A 9 14.35 11.20 4.81
N ILE A 10 14.54 12.26 5.61
CA ILE A 10 15.62 13.23 5.46
C ILE A 10 16.28 13.40 6.82
N ALA A 11 17.61 13.24 6.86
CA ALA A 11 18.41 13.52 8.04
C ALA A 11 19.08 14.90 7.89
N ASP A 12 18.69 15.86 8.73
CA ASP A 12 19.44 17.09 8.95
C ASP A 12 20.57 16.80 9.95
N ILE A 13 21.71 16.45 9.39
CA ILE A 13 22.91 16.09 10.15
C ILE A 13 23.41 17.26 10.99
N SER A 14 23.24 18.50 10.51
CA SER A 14 23.69 19.70 11.22
C SER A 14 22.83 20.00 12.44
N ALA A 15 21.52 19.75 12.35
CA ALA A 15 20.58 19.90 13.45
C ALA A 15 20.46 18.63 14.32
N GLY A 16 21.11 17.52 13.95
CA GLY A 16 20.97 16.25 14.65
C GLY A 16 19.53 15.75 14.71
N THR A 17 18.78 15.93 13.61
CA THR A 17 17.34 15.66 13.52
C THR A 17 17.02 14.87 12.25
N ILE A 18 16.06 13.95 12.34
CA ILE A 18 15.48 13.24 11.19
C ILE A 18 14.01 13.60 11.07
N LEU A 19 13.55 13.83 9.84
CA LEU A 19 12.14 13.90 9.49
C LEU A 19 11.82 12.80 8.48
N ALA A 20 10.81 11.99 8.77
CA ALA A 20 10.30 10.97 7.87
C ALA A 20 8.77 11.05 7.74
N THR A 21 8.23 10.68 6.59
CA THR A 21 6.79 10.72 6.34
C THR A 21 6.34 9.62 5.40
N VAL A 22 5.10 9.16 5.60
CA VAL A 22 4.41 8.22 4.70
C VAL A 22 2.90 8.45 4.78
N THR A 23 2.20 8.24 3.67
CA THR A 23 0.72 8.22 3.62
C THR A 23 0.26 6.77 3.55
N ILE A 24 -0.60 6.34 4.48
CA ILE A 24 -1.08 4.96 4.60
C ILE A 24 -2.61 4.94 4.49
N ALA A 25 -3.16 4.07 3.64
CA ALA A 25 -4.59 3.99 3.33
C ALA A 25 -5.45 3.32 4.43
N VAL A 26 -5.19 3.64 5.70
CA VAL A 26 -5.96 3.18 6.87
C VAL A 26 -6.21 4.36 7.83
N PRO A 27 -7.26 4.31 8.66
CA PRO A 27 -7.55 5.38 9.61
C PRO A 27 -6.48 5.50 10.72
N PRO A 28 -6.29 6.69 11.34
CA PRO A 28 -5.22 6.94 12.31
C PRO A 28 -5.19 5.96 13.48
N GLU A 29 -6.35 5.52 13.96
CA GLU A 29 -6.49 4.56 15.06
C GLU A 29 -5.80 3.23 14.74
N ARG A 30 -5.86 2.79 13.47
CA ARG A 30 -5.22 1.55 13.02
C ARG A 30 -3.71 1.71 12.96
N VAL A 31 -3.23 2.85 12.45
CA VAL A 31 -1.79 3.17 12.43
C VAL A 31 -1.26 3.25 13.86
N PHE A 32 -1.95 3.97 14.74
CA PHE A 32 -1.59 4.12 16.16
C PHE A 32 -1.48 2.75 16.85
N ARG A 33 -2.46 1.86 16.64
CA ARG A 33 -2.40 0.49 17.16
C ARG A 33 -1.20 -0.29 16.62
N ALA A 34 -0.89 -0.16 15.32
CA ALA A 34 0.25 -0.88 14.72
C ALA A 34 1.60 -0.47 15.31
N ILE A 35 1.76 0.79 15.70
CA ILE A 35 3.03 1.33 16.23
C ILE A 35 3.15 1.26 17.76
N THR A 36 2.11 0.79 18.48
CA THR A 36 2.11 0.74 19.95
C THR A 36 1.84 -0.63 20.54
N ALA A 37 1.06 -1.49 19.88
CA ALA A 37 0.62 -2.74 20.48
C ALA A 37 1.70 -3.84 20.40
N ASP A 38 1.85 -4.58 21.50
CA ASP A 38 2.79 -5.68 21.67
C ASP A 38 2.56 -6.84 20.69
N ASP A 39 1.29 -7.11 20.36
CA ASP A 39 0.87 -8.11 19.39
C ASP A 39 1.03 -7.65 17.93
N GLN A 40 1.36 -6.38 17.69
CA GLN A 40 1.43 -5.81 16.34
C GLN A 40 2.85 -5.59 15.84
N ILE A 41 3.72 -4.99 16.66
CA ILE A 41 5.09 -4.62 16.23
C ILE A 41 5.89 -5.80 15.67
N PRO A 42 5.90 -7.00 16.29
CA PRO A 42 6.64 -8.16 15.76
C PRO A 42 6.16 -8.63 14.37
N LEU A 43 4.94 -8.26 13.95
CA LEU A 43 4.38 -8.68 12.67
C LEU A 43 4.99 -7.93 11.48
N TRP A 44 5.46 -6.70 11.69
CA TRP A 44 5.85 -5.81 10.59
C TRP A 44 7.24 -5.21 10.74
N TRP A 45 7.74 -5.04 11.97
CA TRP A 45 9.00 -4.34 12.17
C TRP A 45 10.21 -5.24 11.90
N GLY A 46 10.58 -5.30 10.62
CA GLY A 46 11.77 -6.00 10.16
C GLY A 46 11.58 -6.84 8.90
N ALA A 47 12.71 -7.29 8.36
CA ALA A 47 12.81 -8.26 7.28
C ALA A 47 13.98 -9.22 7.54
N ASP A 48 13.85 -10.47 7.09
CA ASP A 48 14.80 -11.54 7.41
C ASP A 48 16.21 -11.28 6.84
N ASP A 49 16.29 -10.53 5.74
CA ASP A 49 17.54 -10.11 5.09
C ASP A 49 18.15 -8.84 5.71
N LYS A 50 17.58 -8.33 6.81
CA LYS A 50 18.02 -7.11 7.52
C LYS A 50 18.08 -7.35 9.02
N TYR A 51 16.94 -7.18 9.68
CA TYR A 51 16.75 -7.50 11.09
C TYR A 51 15.26 -7.72 11.29
N ARG A 52 14.87 -8.57 12.23
CA ARG A 52 13.47 -8.86 12.55
C ARG A 52 13.22 -8.74 14.03
N THR A 53 12.26 -7.88 14.39
CA THR A 53 11.70 -7.83 15.74
C THR A 53 10.91 -9.10 16.00
N THR A 54 11.18 -9.79 17.11
CA THR A 54 10.50 -11.03 17.50
C THR A 54 9.66 -10.86 18.75
N LYS A 55 9.93 -9.81 19.55
CA LYS A 55 9.20 -9.50 20.76
C LYS A 55 9.10 -8.00 20.97
N HIS A 56 7.93 -7.55 21.38
CA HIS A 56 7.69 -6.18 21.83
C HIS A 56 6.94 -6.21 23.16
N THR A 57 7.26 -5.28 24.05
CA THR A 57 6.54 -5.05 25.31
C THR A 57 6.37 -3.56 25.49
N ALA A 58 5.17 -3.09 25.83
CA ALA A 58 4.87 -1.68 25.98
C ALA A 58 3.82 -1.42 27.07
N ASP A 59 4.09 -0.46 27.95
CA ASP A 59 3.12 0.16 28.85
C ASP A 59 2.69 1.50 28.24
N VAL A 60 1.69 1.50 27.37
CA VAL A 60 1.34 2.63 26.49
C VAL A 60 0.60 3.74 27.25
N ARG A 61 1.34 4.45 28.10
CA ARG A 61 0.92 5.62 28.87
C ARG A 61 2.13 6.51 29.16
N PRO A 62 1.96 7.80 29.46
CA PRO A 62 3.08 8.64 29.89
C PRO A 62 3.85 8.02 31.08
N GLY A 63 5.17 7.97 30.98
CA GLY A 63 6.10 7.33 31.91
C GLY A 63 6.13 5.80 31.86
N GLY A 64 5.40 5.16 30.94
CA GLY A 64 5.45 3.72 30.75
C GLY A 64 6.65 3.31 29.89
N ALA A 65 7.27 2.18 30.23
CA ALA A 65 8.43 1.65 29.52
C ALA A 65 8.03 0.86 28.27
N TRP A 66 8.89 0.88 27.24
CA TRP A 66 8.76 0.04 26.06
C TRP A 66 10.10 -0.62 25.70
N ARG A 67 10.03 -1.80 25.08
CA ARG A 67 11.18 -2.55 24.63
C ARG A 67 10.86 -3.41 23.41
N SER A 68 11.73 -3.40 22.42
CA SER A 68 11.72 -4.29 21.27
C SER A 68 13.00 -5.13 21.24
N GLU A 69 12.86 -6.42 20.96
CA GLU A 69 13.96 -7.38 20.85
C GLU A 69 13.84 -8.14 19.53
N GLY A 70 14.98 -8.54 18.96
CA GLY A 70 14.98 -9.22 17.68
C GLY A 70 16.33 -9.77 17.26
N LYS A 71 16.38 -10.23 16.01
CA LYS A 71 17.58 -10.81 15.38
C LYS A 71 18.05 -9.94 14.22
N GLY A 72 19.35 -9.67 14.13
CA GLY A 72 20.00 -9.13 12.93
C GLY A 72 20.14 -10.19 11.84
N ALA A 73 20.48 -9.78 10.62
CA ALA A 73 20.74 -10.68 9.49
C ALA A 73 21.94 -11.62 9.74
N ASP A 74 22.82 -11.25 10.65
CA ASP A 74 23.94 -12.05 11.14
C ASP A 74 23.52 -13.08 12.22
N GLY A 75 22.24 -13.10 12.59
CA GLY A 75 21.69 -13.97 13.64
C GLY A 75 21.94 -13.47 15.07
N GLN A 76 22.60 -12.31 15.24
CA GLN A 76 22.86 -11.74 16.56
C GLN A 76 21.62 -11.08 17.15
N ASP A 77 21.49 -11.11 18.46
CA ASP A 77 20.40 -10.44 19.17
C ASP A 77 20.60 -8.92 19.16
N PHE A 78 19.53 -8.18 18.90
CA PHE A 78 19.46 -6.74 19.12
C PHE A 78 18.31 -6.39 20.06
N HIS A 79 18.41 -5.23 20.69
CA HIS A 79 17.29 -4.64 21.41
C HIS A 79 17.34 -3.12 21.34
N VAL A 80 16.17 -2.50 21.43
CA VAL A 80 15.98 -1.05 21.60
C VAL A 80 14.85 -0.85 22.62
N GLY A 81 14.83 0.30 23.28
CA GLY A 81 13.76 0.61 24.22
C GLY A 81 13.76 2.06 24.65
N GLY A 82 12.93 2.35 25.63
CA GLY A 82 12.80 3.68 26.20
C GLY A 82 11.53 3.80 27.03
N GLU A 83 11.03 5.02 27.13
CA GLU A 83 9.85 5.41 27.89
C GLU A 83 8.95 6.29 27.03
N TYR A 84 7.64 6.14 27.17
CA TYR A 84 6.67 7.03 26.55
C TYR A 84 6.63 8.36 27.30
N ILE A 85 6.88 9.46 26.59
CA ILE A 85 6.82 10.83 27.13
C ILE A 85 5.39 11.36 27.02
N GLU A 86 4.75 11.15 25.86
CA GLU A 86 3.42 11.66 25.53
C GLU A 86 2.65 10.59 24.76
N VAL A 87 1.39 10.36 25.12
CA VAL A 87 0.52 9.38 24.47
C VAL A 87 -0.86 10.02 24.31
N GLU A 88 -1.20 10.40 23.07
CA GLU A 88 -2.47 11.01 22.70
C GLU A 88 -3.07 10.22 21.52
N PRO A 89 -3.78 9.10 21.78
CA PRO A 89 -4.37 8.31 20.71
C PRO A 89 -5.51 9.06 20.01
N PRO A 90 -5.64 8.97 18.68
CA PRO A 90 -4.72 8.32 17.74
C PRO A 90 -3.70 9.29 17.13
N HIS A 91 -3.57 10.52 17.62
CA HIS A 91 -2.93 11.62 16.90
C HIS A 91 -1.44 11.76 17.15
N ARG A 92 -0.94 11.40 18.34
CA ARG A 92 0.43 11.73 18.74
C ARG A 92 1.02 10.73 19.73
N LEU A 93 2.28 10.37 19.49
CA LEU A 93 3.07 9.51 20.35
C LEU A 93 4.49 10.06 20.43
N VAL A 94 4.99 10.33 21.64
CA VAL A 94 6.36 10.74 21.88
C VAL A 94 7.02 9.73 22.81
N MET A 95 8.19 9.23 22.43
CA MET A 95 8.93 8.25 23.23
C MET A 95 10.43 8.51 23.17
N THR A 96 11.14 8.21 24.25
CA THR A 96 12.60 8.14 24.20
C THR A 96 13.02 6.91 23.41
N TRP A 97 14.24 6.98 22.87
CA TRP A 97 14.85 5.92 22.10
C TRP A 97 16.28 5.69 22.57
N ILE A 98 16.53 4.48 23.05
CA ILE A 98 17.81 4.03 23.59
C ILE A 98 18.24 2.83 22.76
N ALA A 99 19.32 3.02 22.02
CA ALA A 99 19.92 2.02 21.15
C ALA A 99 21.30 1.65 21.71
N PRO A 100 21.56 0.39 22.09
CA PRO A 100 22.84 -0.01 22.72
C PRO A 100 24.08 0.28 21.87
N TRP A 101 23.93 0.30 20.55
CA TRP A 101 25.00 0.64 19.61
C TRP A 101 25.31 2.14 19.55
N ASP A 102 24.43 3.00 20.08
CA ASP A 102 24.64 4.44 20.19
C ASP A 102 25.07 4.85 21.62
N GLY A 103 25.78 3.95 22.33
CA GLY A 103 26.37 4.25 23.64
C GLY A 103 25.35 4.75 24.68
N ASP A 104 25.61 5.93 25.25
CA ASP A 104 24.77 6.59 26.24
C ASP A 104 23.74 7.57 25.65
N ASN A 105 23.50 7.53 24.32
CA ASN A 105 22.50 8.43 23.72
C ASN A 105 21.10 8.10 24.20
N VAL A 106 20.35 9.13 24.54
CA VAL A 106 18.90 9.05 24.70
C VAL A 106 18.29 10.07 23.75
N THR A 107 17.73 9.58 22.65
CA THR A 107 17.08 10.40 21.65
C THR A 107 15.56 10.39 21.85
N THR A 108 14.83 11.22 21.10
CA THR A 108 13.37 11.30 21.17
C THR A 108 12.76 11.06 19.80
N VAL A 109 11.74 10.20 19.74
CA VAL A 109 10.95 9.93 18.53
C VAL A 109 9.53 10.44 18.76
N THR A 110 9.08 11.30 17.85
CA THR A 110 7.72 11.84 17.81
C THR A 110 7.01 11.32 16.57
N TYR A 111 5.91 10.61 16.75
CA TYR A 111 4.95 10.29 15.70
C TYR A 111 3.79 11.28 15.77
N THR A 112 3.41 11.82 14.61
CA THR A 112 2.21 12.63 14.41
C THR A 112 1.37 11.97 13.32
N LEU A 113 0.11 11.68 13.63
CA LEU A 113 -0.83 11.00 12.75
C LEU A 113 -1.99 11.94 12.42
N GLU A 114 -2.04 12.37 11.17
CA GLU A 114 -3.05 13.29 10.67
C GLU A 114 -4.00 12.56 9.71
N PRO A 115 -5.33 12.66 9.89
CA PRO A 115 -6.26 12.14 8.90
C PRO A 115 -6.11 12.93 7.59
N VAL A 116 -6.08 12.20 6.49
CA VAL A 116 -6.16 12.73 5.13
C VAL A 116 -7.36 12.08 4.42
N GLU A 117 -7.78 12.63 3.28
CA GLU A 117 -9.00 12.24 2.57
C GLU A 117 -9.22 10.72 2.45
N ASN A 118 -8.14 9.95 2.27
CA ASN A 118 -8.20 8.51 2.08
C ASN A 118 -7.23 7.72 2.98
N GLY A 119 -6.95 8.21 4.19
CA GLY A 119 -6.09 7.48 5.13
C GLY A 119 -5.43 8.36 6.18
N THR A 120 -4.17 8.06 6.49
CA THR A 120 -3.39 8.75 7.52
C THR A 120 -2.06 9.21 6.93
N ARG A 121 -1.72 10.48 7.12
CA ARG A 121 -0.34 10.95 6.99
C ARG A 121 0.36 10.73 8.33
N LEU A 122 1.36 9.85 8.33
CA LEU A 122 2.27 9.67 9.45
C LEU A 122 3.50 10.53 9.21
N THR A 123 3.80 11.43 10.14
CA THR A 123 5.08 12.15 10.22
C THR A 123 5.84 11.69 11.45
N LEU A 124 7.09 11.31 11.25
CA LEU A 124 8.04 10.92 12.29
C LEU A 124 9.14 11.97 12.37
N ARG A 125 9.41 12.45 13.58
CA ARG A 125 10.58 13.27 13.90
C ARG A 125 11.44 12.54 14.92
N HIS A 126 12.74 12.45 14.66
CA HIS A 126 13.70 11.85 15.59
C HIS A 126 14.78 12.89 15.92
N ASP A 127 14.85 13.30 17.19
CA ASP A 127 15.71 14.36 17.71
C ASP A 127 16.74 13.82 18.70
N GLY A 128 17.79 14.62 18.94
CA GLY A 128 18.72 14.39 20.05
C GLY A 128 20.05 13.76 19.66
N PHE A 129 20.37 13.69 18.36
CA PHE A 129 21.67 13.13 17.93
C PHE A 129 22.86 14.06 18.24
N GLY A 130 22.63 15.36 18.41
CA GLY A 130 23.70 16.33 18.67
C GLY A 130 24.87 16.17 17.66
N PRO A 131 26.12 16.01 18.12
CA PRO A 131 27.28 15.87 17.23
C PRO A 131 27.42 14.47 16.59
N ARG A 132 26.50 13.54 16.84
CA ARG A 132 26.57 12.15 16.35
C ARG A 132 26.04 12.03 14.93
N HIS A 133 26.74 12.68 14.02
CA HIS A 133 26.36 12.82 12.62
C HIS A 133 26.16 11.48 11.89
N GLU A 134 27.01 10.49 12.17
CA GLU A 134 26.90 9.15 11.58
C GLU A 134 25.64 8.43 12.07
N SER A 135 25.41 8.40 13.39
CA SER A 135 24.19 7.83 13.98
C SER A 135 22.91 8.47 13.41
N CYS A 136 22.89 9.82 13.26
CA CYS A 136 21.76 10.53 12.65
C CYS A 136 21.51 10.08 11.19
N ARG A 137 22.57 9.93 10.39
CA ARG A 137 22.47 9.49 8.99
C ARG A 137 21.95 8.05 8.88
N ASP A 138 22.47 7.16 9.70
CA ASP A 138 22.14 5.73 9.69
C ASP A 138 20.70 5.50 10.13
N HIS A 139 20.27 6.15 11.22
CA HIS A 139 18.88 6.13 11.65
C HIS A 139 17.94 6.72 10.60
N GLY A 140 18.35 7.78 9.89
CA GLY A 140 17.57 8.38 8.81
C GLY A 140 17.26 7.37 7.70
N SER A 141 18.29 6.64 7.25
CA SER A 141 18.14 5.57 6.26
C SER A 141 17.34 4.37 6.81
N GLY A 142 17.42 4.13 8.11
CA GLY A 142 16.60 3.13 8.80
C GLY A 142 15.11 3.48 8.80
N TRP A 143 14.75 4.72 9.10
CA TRP A 143 13.34 5.14 9.21
C TRP A 143 12.57 5.03 7.91
N GLU A 144 13.19 5.37 6.77
CA GLU A 144 12.54 5.20 5.47
C GLU A 144 12.11 3.73 5.25
N ARG A 145 13.00 2.79 5.59
CA ARG A 145 12.72 1.36 5.50
C ARG A 145 11.65 0.91 6.49
N VAL A 146 11.74 1.35 7.75
CA VAL A 146 10.80 0.99 8.82
C VAL A 146 9.38 1.45 8.46
N LEU A 147 9.22 2.68 7.95
CA LEU A 147 7.93 3.18 7.50
C LEU A 147 7.42 2.43 6.27
N GLY A 148 8.30 1.95 5.39
CA GLY A 148 7.94 1.06 4.28
C GLY A 148 7.32 -0.25 4.76
N TRP A 149 7.96 -0.93 5.72
CA TRP A 149 7.41 -2.17 6.28
C TRP A 149 6.07 -1.97 6.99
N LEU A 150 5.90 -0.86 7.72
CA LEU A 150 4.63 -0.49 8.33
C LEU A 150 3.53 -0.30 7.27
N GLY A 151 3.84 0.45 6.20
CA GLY A 151 2.93 0.68 5.08
C GLY A 151 2.51 -0.62 4.39
N ASP A 152 3.46 -1.50 4.11
CA ASP A 152 3.19 -2.81 3.48
C ASP A 152 2.31 -3.71 4.35
N PHE A 153 2.59 -3.75 5.66
CA PHE A 153 1.81 -4.52 6.63
C PHE A 153 0.35 -4.04 6.67
N LEU A 154 0.15 -2.73 6.80
CA LEU A 154 -1.19 -2.14 6.89
C LEU A 154 -1.96 -2.24 5.57
N SER A 155 -1.27 -2.17 4.43
CA SER A 155 -1.91 -2.32 3.10
C SER A 155 -2.43 -3.74 2.87
N LYS A 156 -1.69 -4.76 3.34
CA LYS A 156 -2.09 -6.19 3.27
C LYS A 156 -3.39 -6.48 4.04
N GLU A 157 -3.63 -5.80 5.16
CA GLU A 157 -4.85 -6.00 5.97
C GLU A 157 -6.10 -5.41 5.34
N THR A 158 -5.98 -4.30 4.63
CA THR A 158 -7.10 -3.70 3.90
C THR A 158 -7.51 -4.46 2.64
N GLY A 159 -6.79 -5.52 2.26
CA GLY A 159 -6.93 -6.14 0.94
C GLY A 159 -6.53 -5.20 -0.22
N ALA A 160 -6.02 -4.01 0.09
CA ALA A 160 -5.56 -3.02 -0.86
C ALA A 160 -4.17 -3.46 -1.37
N GLN A 161 -4.16 -4.43 -2.27
CA GLN A 161 -3.04 -4.59 -3.19
C GLN A 161 -2.95 -3.32 -4.06
N PRO A 162 -1.75 -2.87 -4.42
CA PRO A 162 -1.62 -1.85 -5.46
C PRO A 162 -2.44 -2.30 -6.68
N PRO A 163 -3.15 -1.39 -7.36
CA PRO A 163 -4.03 -1.74 -8.44
C PRO A 163 -3.28 -2.57 -9.49
N SER A 164 -3.79 -3.76 -9.74
CA SER A 164 -3.32 -4.63 -10.80
C SER A 164 -4.02 -4.24 -12.09
N PHE A 165 -3.27 -4.28 -13.19
CA PHE A 165 -3.83 -4.03 -14.51
C PHE A 165 -4.12 -5.35 -15.20
N PHE A 166 -5.29 -5.44 -15.82
CA PHE A 166 -5.70 -6.61 -16.58
C PHE A 166 -6.04 -6.19 -18.00
N HIS A 167 -5.47 -6.90 -18.96
CA HIS A 167 -5.94 -6.90 -20.34
C HIS A 167 -7.09 -7.91 -20.42
N CYS A 168 -8.29 -7.42 -20.73
CA CYS A 168 -9.43 -8.27 -21.00
C CYS A 168 -9.76 -8.22 -22.50
N ARG A 169 -9.61 -9.37 -23.17
CA ARG A 169 -9.92 -9.54 -24.59
C ARG A 169 -11.34 -10.09 -24.73
N MET A 170 -12.26 -9.28 -25.26
CA MET A 170 -13.61 -9.72 -25.60
C MET A 170 -13.60 -10.42 -26.96
N ILE A 171 -13.99 -11.68 -26.97
CA ILE A 171 -14.11 -12.49 -28.18
C ILE A 171 -15.59 -12.54 -28.59
N PRO A 172 -15.95 -12.02 -29.78
CA PRO A 172 -17.32 -12.11 -30.28
C PRO A 172 -17.71 -13.56 -30.61
N PRO A 173 -19.01 -13.85 -30.76
CA PRO A 173 -19.49 -15.21 -31.04
C PRO A 173 -19.07 -15.75 -32.41
N ARG A 174 -18.68 -14.87 -33.34
CA ARG A 174 -18.22 -15.22 -34.70
C ARG A 174 -17.22 -14.18 -35.25
N PRO A 175 -16.30 -14.55 -36.15
CA PRO A 175 -15.24 -13.66 -36.64
C PRO A 175 -15.73 -12.43 -37.41
N ASP A 176 -16.85 -12.55 -38.11
CA ASP A 176 -17.47 -11.48 -38.91
C ASP A 176 -18.50 -10.65 -38.14
N PHE A 177 -18.67 -10.91 -36.83
CA PHE A 177 -19.71 -10.33 -35.99
C PHE A 177 -19.85 -8.82 -36.17
N ALA A 178 -18.72 -8.09 -36.11
CA ALA A 178 -18.71 -6.63 -36.19
C ALA A 178 -19.32 -6.08 -37.50
N PHE A 179 -19.36 -6.89 -38.55
CA PHE A 179 -19.88 -6.53 -39.87
C PHE A 179 -21.28 -7.10 -40.14
N THR A 180 -21.69 -8.15 -39.42
CA THR A 180 -22.93 -8.90 -39.67
C THR A 180 -23.92 -8.87 -38.50
N MET A 181 -23.85 -7.85 -37.64
CA MET A 181 -24.78 -7.69 -36.52
C MET A 181 -26.24 -7.56 -36.99
N THR A 182 -27.11 -8.39 -36.41
CA THR A 182 -28.56 -8.18 -36.42
C THR A 182 -28.96 -6.93 -35.61
N GLU A 183 -30.20 -6.49 -35.74
CA GLU A 183 -30.70 -5.35 -34.95
C GLU A 183 -30.65 -5.62 -33.44
N GLU A 184 -31.00 -6.84 -33.03
CA GLU A 184 -30.91 -7.27 -31.62
C GLU A 184 -29.46 -7.25 -31.11
N GLU A 185 -28.51 -7.73 -31.93
CA GLU A 185 -27.08 -7.72 -31.58
C GLU A 185 -26.52 -6.29 -31.51
N ARG A 186 -27.00 -5.39 -32.38
CA ARG A 186 -26.64 -3.97 -32.34
C ARG A 186 -27.16 -3.31 -31.06
N ALA A 187 -28.40 -3.60 -30.66
CA ALA A 187 -28.95 -3.14 -29.40
C ALA A 187 -28.16 -3.67 -28.19
N LEU A 188 -27.75 -4.94 -28.22
CA LEU A 188 -26.88 -5.52 -27.19
C LEU A 188 -25.52 -4.83 -27.11
N MET A 189 -24.90 -4.53 -28.26
CA MET A 189 -23.62 -3.80 -28.31
C MET A 189 -23.74 -2.36 -27.80
N ASN A 190 -24.89 -1.70 -27.98
CA ASN A 190 -25.16 -0.40 -27.38
C ASN A 190 -25.21 -0.50 -25.84
N ALA A 191 -25.92 -1.50 -25.30
CA ALA A 191 -25.97 -1.74 -23.86
C ALA A 191 -24.57 -2.05 -23.27
N HIS A 192 -23.78 -2.84 -23.99
CA HIS A 192 -22.38 -3.10 -23.68
C HIS A 192 -21.56 -1.80 -23.65
N ALA A 193 -21.66 -0.95 -24.69
CA ALA A 193 -20.93 0.32 -24.73
C ALA A 193 -21.30 1.24 -23.54
N ASP A 194 -22.57 1.28 -23.14
CA ASP A 194 -23.01 2.07 -21.98
C ASP A 194 -22.49 1.52 -20.66
N TYR A 195 -22.44 0.19 -20.52
CA TYR A 195 -21.80 -0.48 -19.39
C TYR A 195 -20.32 -0.14 -19.28
N LEU A 196 -19.55 -0.25 -20.39
CA LEU A 196 -18.13 0.09 -20.41
C LEU A 196 -17.89 1.57 -20.08
N ARG A 197 -18.72 2.49 -20.60
CA ARG A 197 -18.67 3.91 -20.23
C ARG A 197 -18.91 4.13 -18.75
N GLY A 198 -19.77 3.32 -18.12
CA GLY A 198 -19.96 3.29 -16.67
C GLY A 198 -18.68 2.93 -15.93
N GLN A 199 -18.00 1.85 -16.37
CA GLN A 199 -16.73 1.41 -15.77
C GLN A 199 -15.59 2.42 -15.96
N LEU A 200 -15.54 3.09 -17.11
CA LEU A 200 -14.59 4.18 -17.37
C LEU A 200 -14.82 5.35 -16.41
N ARG A 201 -16.08 5.78 -16.22
CA ARG A 201 -16.41 6.85 -15.26
C ARG A 201 -16.11 6.48 -13.81
N ALA A 202 -16.26 5.21 -13.45
CA ALA A 202 -15.94 4.70 -12.12
C ALA A 202 -14.42 4.58 -11.86
N GLY A 203 -13.58 4.67 -12.88
CA GLY A 203 -12.13 4.49 -12.78
C GLY A 203 -11.68 3.02 -12.68
N THR A 204 -12.61 2.07 -12.71
CA THR A 204 -12.35 0.62 -12.78
C THR A 204 -11.74 0.21 -14.13
N MET A 205 -12.01 0.99 -15.17
CA MET A 205 -11.52 0.78 -16.53
C MET A 205 -10.72 2.00 -16.99
N MET A 206 -9.59 1.74 -17.63
CA MET A 206 -8.69 2.79 -18.15
C MET A 206 -9.00 3.12 -19.60
N LEU A 207 -9.27 2.09 -20.41
CA LEU A 207 -9.64 2.22 -21.81
C LEU A 207 -10.43 1.01 -22.27
N ALA A 208 -11.27 1.21 -23.27
CA ALA A 208 -11.88 0.13 -24.02
C ALA A 208 -12.16 0.53 -25.47
N GLY A 209 -12.14 -0.45 -26.37
CA GLY A 209 -12.49 -0.23 -27.77
C GLY A 209 -12.32 -1.46 -28.66
N PRO A 210 -12.83 -1.43 -29.89
CA PRO A 210 -12.61 -2.49 -30.86
C PRO A 210 -11.17 -2.48 -31.37
N VAL A 211 -10.61 -3.67 -31.57
CA VAL A 211 -9.35 -3.91 -32.26
C VAL A 211 -9.64 -4.50 -33.62
N ALA A 212 -9.18 -3.82 -34.67
CA ALA A 212 -9.31 -4.25 -36.06
C ALA A 212 -8.20 -5.24 -36.42
N ASP A 213 -8.24 -6.42 -35.80
CA ASP A 213 -7.33 -7.52 -36.09
C ASP A 213 -7.68 -8.17 -37.44
N PRO A 214 -6.70 -8.35 -38.36
CA PRO A 214 -6.92 -9.04 -39.63
C PRO A 214 -7.52 -10.45 -39.51
N ALA A 215 -7.31 -11.13 -38.37
CA ALA A 215 -7.89 -12.44 -38.11
C ALA A 215 -9.38 -12.39 -37.69
N GLY A 216 -9.92 -11.19 -37.43
CA GLY A 216 -11.30 -10.95 -36.99
C GLY A 216 -11.35 -9.92 -35.85
N PRO A 217 -12.24 -8.91 -35.90
CA PRO A 217 -12.31 -7.89 -34.85
C PRO A 217 -12.63 -8.46 -33.46
N TRP A 218 -12.02 -7.88 -32.43
CA TRP A 218 -12.26 -8.24 -31.02
C TRP A 218 -12.25 -6.98 -30.12
N GLY A 219 -12.71 -7.08 -28.88
CA GLY A 219 -12.75 -5.94 -27.95
C GLY A 219 -11.56 -5.91 -26.99
N LEU A 220 -10.85 -4.79 -26.91
CA LEU A 220 -9.80 -4.51 -25.94
C LEU A 220 -10.38 -3.77 -24.75
N LEU A 221 -10.13 -4.25 -23.55
CA LEU A 221 -10.41 -3.55 -22.30
C LEU A 221 -9.14 -3.58 -21.43
N ILE A 222 -8.77 -2.45 -20.83
CA ILE A 222 -7.75 -2.38 -19.78
C ILE A 222 -8.43 -2.01 -18.47
N LEU A 223 -8.44 -2.94 -17.51
CA LEU A 223 -9.00 -2.74 -16.17
C LEU A 223 -7.92 -2.36 -15.18
N ARG A 224 -8.29 -1.54 -14.19
CA ARG A 224 -7.50 -1.18 -13.01
C ARG A 224 -8.28 -1.63 -11.77
N VAL A 225 -7.97 -2.83 -11.27
CA VAL A 225 -8.71 -3.51 -10.18
C VAL A 225 -7.74 -4.18 -9.18
N GLY A 226 -8.22 -4.54 -8.00
CA GLY A 226 -7.41 -5.11 -6.93
C GLY A 226 -7.05 -6.59 -7.12
N SER A 227 -7.80 -7.31 -7.96
CA SER A 227 -7.62 -8.77 -8.14
C SER A 227 -8.22 -9.30 -9.45
N GLU A 228 -7.85 -10.53 -9.83
CA GLU A 228 -8.48 -11.21 -10.97
C GLU A 228 -9.98 -11.49 -10.72
N ALA A 229 -10.37 -11.74 -9.46
CA ALA A 229 -11.77 -11.94 -9.10
C ALA A 229 -12.61 -10.67 -9.37
N GLU A 230 -12.06 -9.49 -9.08
CA GLU A 230 -12.70 -8.22 -9.44
C GLU A 230 -12.74 -7.99 -10.95
N ALA A 231 -11.64 -8.31 -11.67
CA ALA A 231 -11.63 -8.24 -13.13
C ALA A 231 -12.73 -9.13 -13.73
N ARG A 232 -12.89 -10.35 -13.19
CA ARG A 232 -13.93 -11.30 -13.57
C ARG A 232 -15.33 -10.79 -13.26
N ALA A 233 -15.53 -10.17 -12.10
CA ALA A 233 -16.81 -9.54 -11.77
C ALA A 233 -17.20 -8.44 -12.77
N VAL A 234 -16.23 -7.65 -13.25
CA VAL A 234 -16.47 -6.64 -14.29
C VAL A 234 -16.84 -7.29 -15.62
N THR A 235 -16.13 -8.34 -16.05
CA THR A 235 -16.43 -9.02 -17.32
C THR A 235 -17.74 -9.81 -17.28
N ASP A 236 -18.06 -10.46 -16.16
CA ASP A 236 -19.32 -11.21 -15.96
C ASP A 236 -20.51 -10.25 -15.78
N GLY A 237 -20.23 -8.99 -15.42
CA GLY A 237 -21.19 -7.89 -15.39
C GLY A 237 -21.62 -7.39 -16.77
N ASP A 238 -20.85 -7.67 -17.81
CA ASP A 238 -21.07 -7.18 -19.16
C ASP A 238 -22.38 -7.70 -19.76
N PRO A 239 -23.26 -6.84 -20.31
CA PRO A 239 -24.49 -7.26 -20.96
C PRO A 239 -24.28 -8.34 -22.05
N THR A 240 -23.18 -8.27 -22.80
CA THR A 240 -22.87 -9.26 -23.85
C THR A 240 -22.64 -10.65 -23.29
N VAL A 241 -21.91 -10.77 -22.18
CA VAL A 241 -21.67 -12.05 -21.48
C VAL A 241 -22.97 -12.56 -20.85
N ARG A 242 -23.69 -11.70 -20.13
CA ARG A 242 -24.96 -12.05 -19.47
C ARG A 242 -26.05 -12.49 -20.43
N SER A 243 -26.00 -12.02 -21.68
CA SER A 243 -26.96 -12.42 -22.70
C SER A 243 -26.88 -13.91 -23.07
N GLY A 244 -25.76 -14.59 -22.77
CA GLY A 244 -25.52 -15.97 -23.18
C GLY A 244 -25.32 -16.16 -24.69
N ARG A 245 -25.17 -15.08 -25.48
CA ARG A 245 -25.05 -15.14 -26.95
C ARG A 245 -23.63 -15.47 -27.45
N GLY A 246 -22.84 -16.18 -26.66
CA GLY A 246 -21.52 -16.70 -27.06
C GLY A 246 -20.35 -15.73 -26.98
N PHE A 247 -20.55 -14.51 -26.43
CA PHE A 247 -19.43 -13.63 -26.08
C PHE A 247 -18.67 -14.19 -24.88
N ARG A 248 -17.35 -14.02 -24.89
CA ARG A 248 -16.49 -14.41 -23.77
C ARG A 248 -15.32 -13.46 -23.62
N TYR A 249 -14.78 -13.41 -22.41
CA TYR A 249 -13.56 -12.68 -22.11
C TYR A 249 -12.41 -13.63 -21.81
N GLU A 250 -11.23 -13.33 -22.35
CA GLU A 250 -9.96 -13.79 -21.82
C GLU A 250 -9.41 -12.70 -20.89
N ILE A 251 -9.11 -13.04 -19.65
CA ILE A 251 -8.60 -12.11 -18.63
C ILE A 251 -7.12 -12.41 -18.43
N LEU A 252 -6.27 -11.43 -18.73
CA LEU A 252 -4.82 -11.59 -18.73
C LEU A 252 -4.20 -10.54 -17.79
N PRO A 253 -3.56 -10.95 -16.67
CA PRO A 253 -2.82 -10.04 -15.82
C PRO A 253 -1.66 -9.40 -16.59
N MET A 254 -1.49 -8.08 -16.46
CA MET A 254 -0.36 -7.37 -17.05
C MET A 254 0.84 -7.41 -16.11
N MET A 255 1.98 -7.93 -16.58
CA MET A 255 3.19 -8.07 -15.76
C MET A 255 3.82 -6.73 -15.38
N SER A 256 3.64 -5.70 -16.21
CA SER A 256 4.07 -4.32 -15.96
C SER A 256 3.25 -3.35 -16.79
N THR A 257 3.21 -2.08 -16.38
CA THR A 257 2.52 -1.00 -17.10
C THR A 257 3.35 0.29 -17.06
N ILE A 258 3.20 1.10 -18.11
CA ILE A 258 3.70 2.47 -18.18
C ILE A 258 2.45 3.32 -18.44
N MET A 259 2.22 4.33 -17.61
CA MET A 259 1.06 5.24 -17.71
C MET A 259 1.50 6.67 -17.88
#